data_AF-A0A842SHK9-F1
#
_entry.id   AF-A0A842SHK9-F1
#
_cell.length_a   1.000
_cell.length_b   1.000
_cell.length_c   1.000
_cell.angle_alpha   90.00
_cell.angle_beta   90.00
_cell.angle_gamma   90.00
#
_symmetry.space_group_name_H-M   'P 1'
#
loop_
_entity.id
_entity.type
_entity.pdbx_description
1 polymer ?
#
loop_
_entity_poly.entity_id
_entity_poly.type
_entity_poly.pdbx_seq_one_letter_code
_entity_poly.pdbx_strand_id
1 'polypeptide(L)'
;MTKNKYPHFNLDKYNLPVKIATVESSCHSKHNINYHIIWIPKYRRKVLVGNVWDILSRILKGQCEELKLQRLALEIIPDHIHLFVAALPKHTPFKIVHKLKGNTSIQL
;
A
#
# COMPACT_ATOMS: atom_id res chain seq x y z
N MET A 1 -25.91 3.78 7.43
CA MET A 1 -24.60 4.44 7.17
C MET A 1 -23.87 4.57 8.50
N THR A 2 -22.98 3.63 8.83
CA THR A 2 -22.26 3.66 10.11
C THR A 2 -21.27 4.81 10.12
N LYS A 3 -21.44 5.73 11.07
CA LYS A 3 -20.46 6.78 11.43
C LYS A 3 -19.06 6.16 11.58
N ASN A 4 -18.03 6.89 11.13
CA ASN A 4 -16.61 6.50 11.08
C ASN A 4 -16.17 5.68 12.31
N LYS A 5 -16.17 4.35 12.19
CA LYS A 5 -15.67 3.45 13.24
C LYS A 5 -14.13 3.41 13.29
N TYR A 6 -13.47 3.83 12.21
CA TYR A 6 -12.01 3.87 12.10
C TYR A 6 -11.58 5.25 11.61
N PRO A 7 -10.46 5.79 12.11
CA PRO A 7 -9.88 7.01 11.58
C PRO A 7 -9.56 6.84 10.09
N HIS A 8 -9.84 7.87 9.30
CA HIS A 8 -9.45 7.91 7.89
C HIS A 8 -7.91 8.01 7.79
N PHE A 9 -7.35 7.56 6.66
CA PHE A 9 -5.92 7.57 6.37
C PHE A 9 -5.24 8.87 6.80
N ASN A 10 -4.32 8.77 7.77
CA ASN A 10 -3.68 9.94 8.38
C ASN A 10 -2.35 10.25 7.70
N LEU A 11 -2.34 11.36 6.96
CA LEU A 11 -1.20 11.81 6.16
C LEU A 11 0.00 12.22 7.04
N ASP A 12 -0.28 12.81 8.21
CA ASP A 12 0.75 13.40 9.07
C ASP A 12 1.58 12.35 9.79
N LYS A 13 0.97 11.19 10.09
CA LYS A 13 1.66 10.07 10.75
C LYS A 13 2.92 9.61 10.00
N TYR A 14 2.93 9.76 8.68
CA TYR A 14 4.00 9.23 7.82
C TYR A 14 4.89 10.32 7.18
N ASN A 15 4.69 11.60 7.55
CA ASN A 15 5.31 12.77 6.91
C ASN A 15 5.17 12.71 5.37
N LEU A 16 3.98 12.33 4.91
CA LEU A 16 3.69 12.09 3.50
C LEU A 16 3.85 13.32 2.60
N PRO A 17 3.45 14.54 3.00
CA PRO A 17 3.59 15.73 2.14
C PRO A 17 5.03 15.96 1.70
N VAL A 18 5.99 15.76 2.60
CA VAL A 18 7.44 15.91 2.32
C VAL A 18 7.92 14.83 1.36
N LYS A 19 7.51 13.58 1.57
CA LYS A 19 7.93 12.46 0.71
C LYS A 19 7.32 12.52 -0.69
N ILE A 20 6.07 12.97 -0.80
CA ILE A 20 5.37 13.14 -2.08
C ILE A 20 6.01 14.25 -2.90
N ALA A 21 6.53 15.31 -2.27
CA ALA A 21 7.15 16.42 -3.00
C ALA A 21 8.49 16.05 -3.66
N THR A 22 9.13 14.96 -3.23
CA THR A 22 10.43 14.53 -3.75
C THR A 22 10.31 13.98 -5.17
N VAL A 23 10.98 14.62 -6.13
CA VAL A 23 11.09 14.15 -7.51
C VAL A 23 12.33 13.26 -7.65
N GLU A 24 12.13 12.03 -8.10
CA GLU A 24 13.21 11.09 -8.38
C GLU A 24 13.74 11.27 -9.81
N SER A 25 14.99 10.85 -10.02
CA SER A 25 15.62 10.93 -11.33
C SER A 25 16.34 9.66 -11.73
N SER A 26 16.09 9.23 -12.96
CA SER A 26 16.85 8.23 -13.68
C SER A 26 17.73 8.89 -14.75
N CYS A 27 18.50 8.09 -15.50
CA CYS A 27 19.38 8.58 -16.56
C CYS A 27 18.67 9.45 -17.61
N HIS A 28 17.38 9.17 -17.89
CA HIS A 28 16.63 9.84 -18.94
C HIS A 28 15.21 10.24 -18.53
N SER A 29 14.89 10.24 -17.23
CA SER A 29 13.58 10.68 -16.76
C SER A 29 13.64 11.31 -15.37
N LYS A 30 12.81 12.33 -15.18
CA LYS A 30 12.44 12.85 -13.85
C LYS A 30 11.01 12.42 -13.59
N HIS A 31 10.74 11.84 -12.44
CA HIS A 31 9.41 11.29 -12.16
C HIS A 31 9.03 11.42 -10.70
N ASN A 32 7.73 11.56 -10.49
CA ASN A 32 7.12 11.53 -9.17
C ASN A 32 5.77 10.80 -9.34
N ILE A 33 5.82 9.48 -9.21
CA ILE A 33 4.67 8.61 -9.47
C ILE A 33 4.30 7.93 -8.17
N ASN A 34 3.18 8.35 -7.58
CA ASN A 34 2.67 7.81 -6.34
C ASN A 34 1.30 7.19 -6.56
N TYR A 35 1.09 5.99 -6.02
CA TYR A 35 -0.17 5.26 -6.11
C TYR A 35 -0.78 5.08 -4.73
N HIS A 36 -2.05 5.47 -4.59
CA HIS A 36 -2.88 5.11 -3.44
C HIS A 36 -3.74 3.90 -3.81
N ILE A 37 -3.29 2.74 -3.36
CA ILE A 37 -3.91 1.46 -3.65
C ILE A 37 -4.75 1.06 -2.44
N ILE A 38 -6.05 0.87 -2.67
CA ILE A 38 -7.01 0.48 -1.64
C ILE A 38 -7.71 -0.78 -2.11
N TRP A 39 -7.81 -1.78 -1.23
CA TRP A 39 -8.64 -2.95 -1.49
C TRP A 39 -9.22 -3.53 -0.21
N ILE A 40 -10.26 -4.35 -0.39
CA ILE A 40 -11.03 -4.96 0.68
C ILE A 40 -10.88 -6.50 0.64
N PRO A 41 -10.96 -7.19 1.78
CA PRO A 41 -11.16 -8.63 1.82
C PRO A 41 -12.48 -9.03 1.15
N LYS A 42 -12.56 -10.28 0.68
CA LYS A 42 -13.79 -10.82 0.08
C LYS A 42 -14.97 -10.67 1.06
N TYR A 43 -16.08 -10.12 0.58
CA TYR A 43 -17.27 -9.77 1.37
C TYR A 43 -17.06 -8.74 2.49
N ARG A 44 -15.96 -7.97 2.46
CA ARG A 44 -15.64 -6.96 3.48
C ARG A 44 -15.62 -7.52 4.90
N ARG A 45 -15.21 -8.79 5.04
CA ARG A 45 -15.07 -9.45 6.35
C ARG A 45 -14.00 -8.75 7.17
N LYS A 46 -14.25 -8.60 8.47
CA LYS A 46 -13.34 -7.96 9.43
C LYS A 46 -12.24 -8.92 9.89
N VAL A 47 -11.47 -9.45 8.95
CA VAL A 47 -10.47 -10.51 9.19
C VAL A 47 -9.05 -9.95 9.40
N LEU A 48 -8.82 -8.68 9.09
CA LEU A 48 -7.49 -8.06 9.13
C LEU A 48 -7.15 -7.55 10.54
N VAL A 49 -7.20 -8.45 11.53
CA VAL A 49 -6.97 -8.15 12.96
C VAL A 49 -6.05 -9.17 13.59
N GLY A 50 -5.38 -8.79 14.69
CA GLY A 50 -4.48 -9.67 15.44
C GLY A 50 -3.35 -10.23 14.57
N ASN A 51 -3.11 -11.54 14.65
CA ASN A 51 -2.01 -12.21 13.94
C ASN A 51 -2.07 -12.03 12.40
N VAL A 52 -3.28 -11.93 11.83
CA VAL A 52 -3.45 -11.70 10.38
C VAL A 52 -2.85 -10.36 9.96
N TRP A 53 -2.98 -9.34 10.82
CA TRP A 53 -2.42 -8.01 10.59
C TRP A 53 -0.89 -8.05 10.55
N ASP A 54 -0.26 -8.74 11.51
CA ASP A 54 1.20 -8.85 11.62
C ASP A 54 1.80 -9.58 10.40
N ILE A 55 1.19 -10.72 10.04
CA ILE A 55 1.61 -11.51 8.89
C ILE A 55 1.45 -10.70 7.60
N LEU A 56 0.29 -10.09 7.38
CA LEU A 56 0.01 -9.28 6.19
C LEU A 56 0.99 -8.10 6.06
N SER A 57 1.28 -7.40 7.15
CA SER A 57 2.22 -6.28 7.19
C SER A 57 3.62 -6.72 6.73
N ARG A 58 4.09 -7.88 7.22
CA ARG A 58 5.37 -8.46 6.82
C ARG A 58 5.40 -8.86 5.35
N ILE A 59 4.34 -9.51 4.85
CA ILE A 59 4.22 -9.90 3.43
C ILE A 59 4.27 -8.66 2.54
N LEU A 60 3.43 -7.65 2.83
CA LEU A 60 3.37 -6.43 2.03
C LEU A 60 4.69 -5.68 2.03
N LYS A 61 5.41 -5.65 3.16
CA LYS A 61 6.76 -5.07 3.23
C LYS A 61 7.72 -5.78 2.29
N GLY A 62 7.81 -7.12 2.37
CA GLY A 62 8.68 -7.90 1.49
C GLY A 62 8.32 -7.77 0.01
N GLN A 63 7.03 -7.69 -0.31
CA GLN A 63 6.58 -7.48 -1.70
C GLN A 63 6.94 -6.10 -2.24
N CYS A 64 6.86 -5.04 -1.42
CA CYS A 64 7.32 -3.71 -1.84
C CYS A 64 8.83 -3.71 -2.12
N GLU A 65 9.61 -4.40 -1.30
CA GLU A 65 11.07 -4.54 -1.48
C GLU A 65 11.40 -5.33 -2.76
N GLU A 66 10.74 -6.48 -3.00
CA GLU A 66 10.90 -7.30 -4.21
C GLU A 66 10.58 -6.50 -5.49
N LEU A 67 9.49 -5.73 -5.46
CA LEU A 67 9.05 -4.91 -6.59
C LEU A 67 9.82 -3.60 -6.73
N LYS A 68 10.76 -3.28 -5.81
CA LYS A 68 11.48 -2.00 -5.75
C LYS A 68 10.52 -0.79 -5.69
N LEU A 69 9.42 -0.96 -4.97
CA LEU A 69 8.46 0.11 -4.68
C LEU A 69 8.83 0.77 -3.35
N GLN A 70 8.90 2.09 -3.34
CA GLN A 70 9.11 2.82 -2.10
C GLN A 70 7.79 2.93 -1.34
N ARG A 71 7.69 2.20 -0.23
CA ARG A 71 6.51 2.26 0.64
C ARG A 71 6.48 3.59 1.41
N LEU A 72 5.53 4.43 1.07
CA LEU A 72 5.34 5.73 1.71
C LEU A 72 4.49 5.61 2.98
N ALA A 73 3.40 4.84 2.90
CA ALA A 73 2.55 4.53 4.03
C ALA A 73 1.80 3.21 3.84
N LEU A 74 1.49 2.55 4.94
CA LEU A 74 0.67 1.34 4.98
C LEU A 74 -0.26 1.44 6.19
N GLU A 75 -1.55 1.32 5.95
CA GLU A 75 -2.55 1.21 6.99
C GLU A 75 -3.46 0.03 6.70
N ILE A 76 -3.54 -0.88 7.66
CA ILE A 76 -4.39 -2.06 7.58
C ILE A 76 -5.48 -1.87 8.63
N ILE A 77 -6.71 -1.79 8.15
CA ILE A 77 -7.94 -1.63 8.93
C ILE A 77 -8.69 -2.96 8.84
N PRO A 78 -9.50 -3.36 9.84
CA PRO A 78 -10.09 -4.70 9.89
C PRO A 78 -10.80 -5.16 8.61
N ASP A 79 -11.42 -4.23 7.86
CA ASP A 79 -12.19 -4.50 6.66
C ASP A 79 -11.57 -3.97 5.35
N HIS A 80 -10.43 -3.28 5.38
CA HIS A 80 -9.77 -2.75 4.18
C HIS A 80 -8.31 -2.33 4.41
N ILE A 81 -7.54 -2.22 3.33
CA ILE A 81 -6.12 -1.90 3.37
C ILE A 81 -5.89 -0.64 2.53
N HIS A 82 -5.11 0.30 3.07
CA HIS A 82 -4.56 1.44 2.34
C HIS A 82 -3.05 1.25 2.21
N LEU A 83 -2.58 1.13 0.98
CA LEU A 83 -1.16 1.10 0.66
C LEU A 83 -0.84 2.31 -0.22
N PHE A 84 0.10 3.14 0.24
CA PHE A 84 0.60 4.27 -0.53
C PHE A 84 2.07 4.04 -0.88
N VAL A 85 2.37 4.00 -2.18
CA VAL A 85 3.68 3.63 -2.71
C VAL A 85 4.13 4.60 -3.79
N ALA A 86 5.41 4.94 -3.76
CA ALA A 86 6.13 5.55 -4.87
C ALA A 86 6.65 4.46 -5.81
N ALA A 87 6.55 4.70 -7.11
CA ALA A 87 6.92 3.76 -8.16
C ALA A 87 7.80 4.42 -9.23
N LEU A 88 8.64 3.61 -9.86
CA LEU A 88 9.37 3.99 -11.07
C LEU A 88 8.45 3.93 -12.31
N PRO A 89 8.72 4.71 -13.38
CA PRO A 89 7.91 4.76 -14.60
C PRO A 89 7.72 3.41 -15.31
N LYS A 90 8.62 2.45 -15.09
CA LYS A 90 8.53 1.10 -15.65
C LYS A 90 7.44 0.23 -15.00
N HIS A 91 6.99 0.59 -13.80
CA HIS A 91 5.99 -0.20 -13.08
C HIS A 91 4.59 0.19 -13.53
N THR A 92 3.87 -0.78 -14.06
CA THR A 92 2.46 -0.57 -14.44
C THR A 92 1.55 -0.82 -13.23
N PRO A 93 0.53 0.04 -12.99
CA PRO A 93 -0.36 -0.09 -11.83
C PRO A 93 -1.00 -1.47 -11.71
N PHE A 94 -1.49 -2.03 -12.82
CA PHE A 94 -2.12 -3.35 -12.85
C PHE A 94 -1.18 -4.46 -12.36
N LYS A 95 0.10 -4.45 -12.77
CA LYS A 95 1.08 -5.46 -12.34
C LYS A 95 1.37 -5.37 -10.84
N ILE A 96 1.48 -4.14 -10.31
CA ILE A 96 1.65 -3.90 -8.86
C ILE A 96 0.47 -4.51 -8.11
N VAL A 97 -0.77 -4.13 -8.46
CA VAL A 97 -1.97 -4.59 -7.78
C VAL A 97 -2.14 -6.11 -7.89
N HIS A 98 -1.89 -6.67 -9.08
CA HIS A 98 -1.98 -8.11 -9.32
C HIS A 98 -1.02 -8.91 -8.43
N LYS A 99 0.25 -8.51 -8.37
CA LYS A 99 1.26 -9.18 -7.53
C LYS A 99 0.94 -9.03 -6.05
N LEU A 100 0.60 -7.83 -5.58
CA LEU A 100 0.29 -7.58 -4.16
C LEU A 100 -0.91 -8.39 -3.69
N LYS A 101 -2.04 -8.31 -4.41
CA LYS A 101 -3.26 -9.05 -4.04
C LYS A 101 -3.11 -10.56 -4.23
N GLY A 102 -2.45 -10.98 -5.31
CA GLY A 102 -2.23 -12.40 -5.60
C GLY A 102 -1.38 -13.07 -4.53
N ASN A 103 -0.25 -12.45 -4.17
CA ASN A 103 0.66 -13.04 -3.19
C ASN A 103 0.06 -13.03 -1.78
N THR A 104 -0.58 -11.93 -1.37
CA THR A 104 -1.27 -11.87 -0.08
C THR A 104 -2.39 -12.91 0.03
N SER A 105 -3.09 -13.25 -1.07
CA SER A 105 -4.11 -14.30 -1.05
C SER A 105 -3.55 -15.72 -0.96
N ILE A 106 -2.28 -15.95 -1.29
CA ILE A 106 -1.65 -17.29 -1.25
C ILE A 106 -1.00 -17.53 0.12
N GLN A 107 -0.43 -16.48 0.71
CA GLN A 107 0.36 -16.57 1.95
C GLN A 107 -0.46 -16.34 3.23
N LEU A 108 -1.71 -15.86 3.13
CA LEU A 108 -2.66 -15.69 4.23
C LEU A 108 -3.74 -16.77 4.21
#